data_AF-A0A4Q7Y9I3-F1
#
_entry.id   AF-A0A4Q7Y9I3-F1
#
_cell.length_a   1.000
_cell.length_b   1.000
_cell.length_c   1.000
_cell.angle_alpha   90.00
_cell.angle_beta   90.00
_cell.angle_gamma   90.00
#
_symmetry.space_group_name_H-M   'P 1'
#
loop_
_entity.id
_entity.type
_entity.pdbx_description
1 polymer ?
#
loop_
_entity_poly.entity_id
_entity_poly.type
_entity_poly.pdbx_seq_one_letter_code
_entity_poly.pdbx_strand_id
1 'polypeptide(L)'
;MGTVHPLSPPEGVLGAVRAAVDAMPWLGPADQAMVALALDYARRIDAAEDDKAAGYLGQNLSGVLRALGGAPAERKALGVEEQVAGKLAALRGRRSS
;
A
#
# COMPACT_ATOMS: atom_id res chain seq x y z
N MET A 1 31.00 7.59 -6.61
CA MET A 1 29.98 7.95 -7.62
C MET A 1 29.20 6.68 -7.93
N GLY A 2 28.22 6.33 -7.08
CA GLY A 2 27.40 5.14 -7.29
C GLY A 2 26.37 5.44 -8.35
N THR A 3 26.43 4.75 -9.48
CA THR A 3 25.39 4.82 -10.49
C THR A 3 24.16 4.08 -9.97
N VAL A 4 23.15 4.81 -9.56
CA VAL A 4 21.81 4.25 -9.31
C VAL A 4 21.27 3.77 -10.66
N HIS A 5 21.37 2.47 -10.92
CA HIS A 5 20.70 1.85 -12.04
C HIS A 5 19.19 1.94 -11.79
N PRO A 6 18.38 2.42 -12.74
CA PRO A 6 16.93 2.29 -12.63
C PRO A 6 16.61 0.79 -12.63
N LEU A 7 16.23 0.26 -11.47
CA LEU A 7 15.70 -1.10 -11.37
C LEU A 7 14.48 -1.18 -12.29
N SER A 8 14.30 -2.32 -12.96
CA SER A 8 13.12 -2.53 -13.81
C SER A 8 11.84 -2.30 -12.98
N PRO A 9 10.72 -1.81 -13.56
CA PRO A 9 9.49 -1.50 -12.83
C PRO A 9 8.98 -2.56 -11.83
N PRO A 10 9.13 -3.88 -12.06
CA PRO A 10 8.78 -4.89 -11.06
C PRO A 10 9.76 -5.03 -9.88
N GLU A 11 10.99 -4.52 -9.99
CA GLU A 11 12.04 -4.59 -8.94
C GLU A 11 12.21 -3.28 -8.15
N GLY A 12 11.67 -2.16 -8.65
CA GLY A 12 11.70 -0.85 -7.97
C GLY A 12 10.67 -0.69 -6.86
N VAL A 13 10.75 0.44 -6.13
CA VAL A 13 9.81 0.79 -5.06
C VAL A 13 8.38 0.88 -5.60
N LEU A 14 8.20 1.38 -6.83
CA LEU A 14 6.89 1.40 -7.49
C LEU A 14 6.28 0.01 -7.65
N GLY A 15 7.07 -0.97 -8.09
CA GLY A 15 6.63 -2.36 -8.22
C GLY A 15 6.22 -2.96 -6.88
N ALA A 16 7.05 -2.75 -5.85
CA ALA A 16 6.77 -3.23 -4.49
C ALA A 16 5.51 -2.59 -3.89
N VAL A 17 5.33 -1.28 -4.06
CA VAL A 17 4.13 -0.57 -3.57
C VAL A 17 2.88 -1.03 -4.30
N ARG A 18 2.96 -1.28 -5.62
CA ARG A 18 1.83 -1.80 -6.38
C ARG A 18 1.40 -3.18 -5.87
N ALA A 19 2.35 -4.09 -5.71
CA ALA A 19 2.08 -5.43 -5.16
C ALA A 19 1.49 -5.36 -3.74
N ALA A 20 1.98 -4.43 -2.91
CA ALA A 20 1.45 -4.22 -1.57
C ALA A 20 -0.01 -3.74 -1.60
N VAL A 21 -0.34 -2.72 -2.41
CA VAL A 21 -1.72 -2.21 -2.57
C VAL A 21 -2.66 -3.28 -3.11
N ASP A 22 -2.22 -4.06 -4.10
CA ASP A 22 -3.03 -5.17 -4.66
C ASP A 22 -3.34 -6.24 -3.60
N ALA A 23 -2.48 -6.40 -2.60
CA ALA A 23 -2.67 -7.29 -1.45
C ALA A 23 -3.54 -6.69 -0.31
N MET A 24 -4.15 -5.50 -0.51
CA MET A 24 -5.04 -4.85 0.45
C MET A 24 -6.51 -4.91 0.02
N PRO A 25 -7.17 -6.09 0.06
CA PRO A 25 -8.55 -6.26 -0.43
C PRO A 25 -9.62 -5.50 0.38
N TRP A 26 -9.23 -4.85 1.49
CA TRP A 26 -10.11 -4.00 2.29
C TRP A 26 -10.23 -2.56 1.78
N LEU A 27 -9.33 -2.12 0.88
CA LEU A 27 -9.38 -0.76 0.33
C LEU A 27 -10.64 -0.54 -0.50
N GLY A 28 -11.25 0.63 -0.31
CA GLY A 28 -12.43 1.07 -1.04
C GLY A 28 -12.16 2.25 -1.99
N PRO A 29 -13.23 2.78 -2.62
CA PRO A 29 -13.12 3.95 -3.48
C PRO A 29 -12.57 5.20 -2.76
N ALA A 30 -12.87 5.35 -1.47
CA ALA A 30 -12.38 6.47 -0.66
C ALA A 30 -10.86 6.49 -0.50
N ASP A 31 -10.21 5.33 -0.59
CA ASP A 31 -8.76 5.18 -0.38
C ASP A 31 -7.95 5.47 -1.65
N GLN A 32 -8.61 5.60 -2.82
CA GLN A 32 -7.93 5.71 -4.11
C GLN A 32 -7.05 6.95 -4.23
N ALA A 33 -7.40 8.05 -3.56
CA ALA A 33 -6.54 9.24 -3.50
C ALA A 33 -5.22 8.94 -2.78
N MET A 34 -5.26 8.18 -1.70
CA MET A 34 -4.08 7.79 -0.92
C MET A 34 -3.26 6.73 -1.66
N VAL A 35 -3.92 5.80 -2.37
CA VAL A 35 -3.24 4.85 -3.28
C VAL A 35 -2.50 5.60 -4.39
N ALA A 36 -3.14 6.56 -5.05
CA ALA A 36 -2.51 7.36 -6.09
C ALA A 36 -1.28 8.12 -5.57
N LEU A 37 -1.39 8.69 -4.36
CA LEU A 37 -0.29 9.37 -3.69
C LEU A 37 0.89 8.42 -3.38
N ALA A 38 0.59 7.21 -2.88
CA ALA A 38 1.62 6.20 -2.62
C ALA A 38 2.39 5.82 -3.89
N LEU A 39 1.67 5.60 -4.99
CA LEU A 39 2.27 5.27 -6.30
C LEU A 39 3.11 6.43 -6.86
N ASP A 40 2.67 7.68 -6.67
CA ASP A 40 3.44 8.86 -7.07
C ASP A 40 4.75 8.98 -6.29
N TYR A 41 4.70 8.86 -4.96
CA TYR A 41 5.89 8.87 -4.13
C TYR A 41 6.85 7.75 -4.51
N ALA A 42 6.36 6.53 -4.74
CA ALA A 42 7.18 5.41 -5.17
C ALA A 42 7.88 5.68 -6.51
N ARG A 43 7.17 6.21 -7.50
CA ARG A 43 7.76 6.61 -8.80
C ARG A 43 8.85 7.66 -8.64
N ARG A 44 8.64 8.65 -7.77
CA ARG A 44 9.60 9.72 -7.51
C ARG A 44 10.82 9.25 -6.73
N ILE A 45 10.66 8.24 -5.87
CA ILE A 45 11.79 7.57 -5.20
C ILE A 45 12.64 6.84 -6.22
N ASP A 46 12.03 6.04 -7.10
CA ASP A 46 12.75 5.30 -8.15
C ASP A 46 13.50 6.23 -9.12
N ALA A 47 13.00 7.45 -9.31
CA ALA A 47 13.61 8.47 -10.17
C ALA A 47 14.54 9.45 -9.45
N ALA A 48 14.71 9.34 -8.13
CA ALA A 48 15.53 10.29 -7.38
C ALA A 48 17.02 10.08 -7.66
N GLU A 49 17.73 11.17 -8.00
CA GLU A 49 19.18 11.16 -8.21
C GLU A 49 19.97 11.39 -6.92
N ASP A 50 19.31 11.85 -5.85
CA ASP A 50 19.92 12.11 -4.55
C ASP A 50 19.18 11.40 -3.39
N ASP A 51 19.97 10.90 -2.44
CA ASP A 51 19.49 10.12 -1.30
C ASP A 51 18.59 10.92 -0.35
N LYS A 52 18.73 12.25 -0.31
CA LYS A 52 17.96 13.10 0.61
C LYS A 52 16.52 13.24 0.12
N ALA A 53 16.32 13.45 -1.18
CA ALA A 53 15.00 13.45 -1.80
C ALA A 53 14.33 12.08 -1.66
N ALA A 54 15.05 10.99 -1.95
CA ALA A 54 14.57 9.63 -1.78
C ALA A 54 14.17 9.35 -0.32
N GLY A 55 14.99 9.76 0.65
CA GLY A 55 14.71 9.58 2.08
C GLY A 55 13.47 10.32 2.57
N TYR A 56 13.31 11.59 2.15
CA TYR A 56 12.12 12.38 2.52
C TYR A 56 10.84 11.76 1.93
N LEU A 57 10.86 11.35 0.66
CA LEU A 57 9.72 10.69 0.03
C LEU A 57 9.43 9.32 0.66
N GLY A 58 10.47 8.55 1.00
CA GLY A 58 10.32 7.26 1.66
C GLY A 58 9.61 7.36 3.02
N GLN A 59 9.92 8.37 3.81
CA GLN A 59 9.24 8.60 5.09
C GLN A 59 7.76 8.96 4.90
N ASN A 60 7.43 9.80 3.92
CA ASN A 60 6.05 10.16 3.59
C ASN A 60 5.27 8.96 3.04
N LEU A 61 5.86 8.20 2.11
CA LEU A 61 5.29 6.97 1.58
C LEU A 61 4.96 5.98 2.69
N SER A 62 5.86 5.79 3.64
CA SER A 62 5.63 4.91 4.79
C SER A 62 4.44 5.35 5.65
N GLY A 63 4.22 6.66 5.82
CA GLY A 63 3.04 7.19 6.49
C GLY A 63 1.74 6.89 5.75
N VAL A 64 1.73 7.09 4.42
CA VAL A 64 0.58 6.79 3.56
C VAL A 64 0.23 5.31 3.62
N LEU A 65 1.21 4.42 3.49
CA LEU A 65 0.98 2.98 3.54
C LEU A 65 0.44 2.52 4.89
N ARG A 66 0.91 3.09 6.01
CA ARG A 66 0.34 2.81 7.33
C ARG A 66 -1.11 3.24 7.45
N ALA A 67 -1.45 4.44 6.96
CA ALA A 67 -2.83 4.92 6.97
C ALA A 67 -3.78 4.01 6.17
N LEU A 68 -3.28 3.36 5.12
CA LEU A 68 -4.01 2.37 4.31
C LEU A 68 -4.10 0.97 4.97
N GLY A 69 -3.48 0.75 6.14
CA GLY A 69 -3.39 -0.58 6.75
C GLY A 69 -2.27 -1.46 6.19
N GLY A 70 -1.20 -0.88 5.63
CA GLY A 70 -0.06 -1.64 5.12
C GLY A 70 0.68 -2.45 6.21
N ALA A 71 0.63 -2.00 7.46
CA ALA A 71 1.25 -2.67 8.60
C ALA A 71 0.22 -3.42 9.49
N PRO A 72 0.62 -4.53 10.15
CA PRO A 72 -0.33 -5.39 10.89
C PRO A 72 -1.10 -4.67 12.00
N ALA A 73 -0.45 -3.76 12.73
CA ALA A 73 -1.09 -3.04 13.83
C ALA A 73 -2.19 -2.11 13.31
N GLU A 74 -1.97 -1.48 12.16
CA GLU A 74 -2.88 -0.56 11.49
C GLU A 74 -4.07 -1.31 10.90
N ARG A 75 -3.87 -2.50 10.32
CA ARG A 75 -5.01 -3.36 9.89
C ARG A 75 -5.92 -3.74 11.04
N LYS A 76 -5.31 -4.09 12.17
CA LYS A 76 -6.06 -4.41 13.38
C LYS A 76 -6.84 -3.20 13.88
N ALA A 77 -6.23 -2.01 13.87
CA ALA A 77 -6.90 -0.77 14.27
C ALA A 77 -8.08 -0.41 13.33
N LEU A 78 -7.97 -0.74 12.04
CA LEU A 78 -9.04 -0.56 11.05
C LEU A 78 -10.17 -1.60 11.17
N GLY A 79 -10.04 -2.63 12.02
CA GLY A 79 -11.05 -3.67 12.19
C GLY A 79 -11.24 -4.56 10.95
N VAL A 80 -10.20 -4.72 10.13
CA VAL A 80 -10.27 -5.47 8.87
C VAL A 80 -10.66 -6.93 9.10
N GLU A 81 -10.15 -7.55 10.16
CA GLU A 81 -10.43 -8.96 10.49
C GLU A 81 -11.90 -9.16 10.85
N GLU A 82 -12.46 -8.28 11.67
CA GLU A 82 -13.87 -8.27 12.06
C GLU A 82 -14.78 -8.03 10.85
N GLN A 83 -14.39 -7.10 9.96
CA GLN A 83 -15.15 -6.84 8.73
C GLN A 83 -15.19 -8.06 7.80
N VAL A 84 -14.07 -8.79 7.66
CA VAL A 84 -14.00 -10.02 6.87
C VAL A 84 -14.84 -11.13 7.51
N ALA A 85 -14.75 -11.31 8.83
CA ALA A 85 -15.53 -12.30 9.57
C ALA A 85 -17.05 -12.07 9.41
N GLY A 86 -17.50 -10.82 9.50
CA GLY A 86 -18.90 -10.44 9.28
C GLY A 86 -19.39 -10.77 7.86
N LYS A 87 -18.60 -10.44 6.83
CA LYS A 87 -18.91 -10.79 5.43
C LYS A 87 -19.04 -12.30 5.23
N LEU A 88 -18.15 -13.10 5.83
CA LEU A 88 -18.19 -14.56 5.75
C LEU A 88 -19.42 -15.16 6.46
N ALA A 89 -19.78 -14.63 7.63
CA ALA A 89 -20.98 -15.05 8.34
C ALA A 89 -22.25 -14.81 7.51
N ALA A 90 -22.37 -13.64 6.87
CA ALA A 90 -23.48 -13.31 5.99
C ALA A 90 -23.60 -14.27 4.78
N LEU A 91 -22.48 -14.64 4.16
CA LEU A 91 -22.47 -15.60 3.05
C LEU A 91 -22.88 -17.01 3.48
N ARG A 92 -22.50 -17.44 4.68
CA ARG A 92 -22.91 -18.74 5.25
C ARG A 92 -24.41 -18.77 5.54
N GLY A 93 -24.96 -17.70 6.14
CA GLY A 93 -26.40 -17.59 6.39
C GLY A 93 -27.23 -17.71 5.11
N ARG A 94 -26.79 -17.06 4.02
CA ARG A 94 -27.41 -17.15 2.69
C ARG A 94 -27.36 -18.54 2.04
N ARG A 95 -26.41 -19.39 2.44
CA ARG A 95 -26.26 -20.76 1.91
C ARG A 95 -27.08 -21.79 2.68
N SER A 96 -27.47 -21.46 3.91
CA SER A 96 -28.27 -22.33 4.79
C SER A 96 -29.77 -22.04 4.72
N SER A 97 -30.20 -21.14 3.83
CA SER A 97 -31.60 -20.77 3.56
C SER A 97 -32.00 -21.26 2.17
#